data_AF-A0A194PYZ2-F1
#
_entry.id   AF-A0A194PYZ2-F1
#
_cell.length_a   1.000
_cell.length_b   1.000
_cell.length_c   1.000
_cell.angle_alpha   90.00
_cell.angle_beta   90.00
_cell.angle_gamma   90.00
#
_symmetry.space_group_name_H-M   'P 1'
#
loop_
_entity.id
_entity.type
_entity.pdbx_description
1 polymer ?
#
loop_
_entity_poly.entity_id
_entity_poly.type
_entity_poly.pdbx_seq_one_letter_code
_entity_poly.pdbx_strand_id
1 'polypeptide(L)'
;MKKYSVLGNKKKVTMETNATRLKVIGNNCIVRVTTNRGDIEVIGNDCRVEVNDNYGVINLVGGNGVVTIGKRWRGDKVQLVGPNCHTLVDGKEKPQQFYEAQLSPFSKDLDDVIDSIFTFVMR
;
A
#
# COMPACT_ATOMS: atom_id res chain seq x y z
N MET A 1 23.60 -9.44 -4.88
CA MET A 1 22.26 -9.23 -5.50
C MET A 1 22.15 -7.78 -5.94
N LYS A 2 21.79 -7.53 -7.20
CA LYS A 2 21.68 -6.16 -7.74
C LYS A 2 20.46 -5.47 -7.10
N LYS A 3 20.64 -4.23 -6.65
CA LYS A 3 19.57 -3.37 -6.13
C LYS A 3 19.43 -2.21 -7.11
N TYR A 4 18.21 -1.94 -7.55
CA TYR A 4 17.93 -0.82 -8.44
C TYR A 4 17.30 0.29 -7.63
N SER A 5 17.98 1.43 -7.51
CA SER A 5 17.47 2.61 -6.82
C SER A 5 17.40 3.78 -7.79
N VAL A 6 16.21 4.33 -7.97
CA VAL A 6 15.98 5.52 -8.80
C VAL A 6 15.54 6.65 -7.89
N LEU A 7 16.27 7.77 -7.94
CA LEU A 7 15.97 8.96 -7.18
C LEU A 7 15.64 10.12 -8.13
N GLY A 8 14.61 10.88 -7.79
CA GLY A 8 14.24 12.12 -8.47
C GLY A 8 12.77 12.16 -8.86
N ASN A 9 12.26 13.38 -9.05
CA ASN A 9 10.87 13.62 -9.41
C ASN A 9 10.63 13.41 -10.91
N LYS A 10 9.39 13.06 -11.28
CA LYS A 10 8.95 12.86 -12.67
C LYS A 10 9.78 11.82 -13.44
N LYS A 11 10.35 10.84 -12.72
CA LYS A 11 11.14 9.77 -13.34
C LYS A 11 10.22 8.69 -13.90
N LYS A 12 10.57 8.20 -15.08
CA LYS A 12 9.92 7.05 -15.71
C LYS A 12 10.88 5.86 -15.65
N VAL A 13 10.44 4.79 -15.01
CA VAL A 13 11.21 3.55 -14.86
C VAL A 13 10.44 2.46 -15.58
N THR A 14 11.05 1.87 -16.60
CA THR A 14 10.49 0.73 -17.31
C THR A 14 11.42 -0.46 -17.10
N MET A 15 10.88 -1.60 -16.68
CA MET A 15 11.64 -2.82 -16.44
C MET A 15 10.85 -4.02 -16.97
N GLU A 16 11.48 -4.90 -17.74
CA GLU A 16 10.80 -6.13 -18.18
C GLU A 16 10.61 -7.11 -17.02
N THR A 17 11.69 -7.55 -16.40
CA THR A 17 11.63 -8.51 -15.29
C THR A 17 12.33 -7.97 -14.06
N ASN A 18 11.57 -7.73 -12.99
CA ASN A 18 12.13 -7.45 -11.67
C ASN A 18 12.31 -8.76 -10.89
N ALA A 19 13.54 -9.27 -10.83
CA ALA A 19 13.90 -10.45 -10.04
C ALA A 19 14.45 -10.12 -8.64
N THR A 20 14.61 -8.83 -8.30
CA THR A 20 15.28 -8.38 -7.06
C THR A 20 14.49 -7.25 -6.42
N ARG A 21 15.14 -6.18 -5.95
CA ARG A 21 14.49 -5.04 -5.31
C ARG A 21 14.64 -3.79 -6.18
N LEU A 22 13.50 -3.21 -6.55
CA LEU A 22 13.38 -1.92 -7.23
C LEU A 22 12.87 -0.89 -6.22
N LYS A 23 13.68 0.12 -5.93
CA LYS A 23 13.30 1.26 -5.08
C LYS A 23 13.23 2.53 -5.90
N VAL A 24 12.11 3.22 -5.87
CA VAL A 24 11.90 4.50 -6.55
C VAL A 24 11.50 5.53 -5.52
N ILE A 25 12.24 6.64 -5.46
CA ILE A 25 12.00 7.73 -4.51
C ILE A 25 11.87 9.04 -5.28
N GLY A 26 10.69 9.65 -5.20
CA GLY A 26 10.39 10.93 -5.84
C GLY A 26 8.92 11.07 -6.19
N ASN A 27 8.48 12.31 -6.40
CA ASN A 27 7.08 12.61 -6.70
C ASN A 27 6.78 12.49 -8.20
N ASN A 28 5.53 12.18 -8.53
CA ASN A 28 5.02 12.11 -9.90
C ASN A 28 5.78 11.10 -10.78
N CYS A 29 6.25 10.00 -10.18
CA CYS A 29 7.02 8.97 -10.87
C CYS A 29 6.09 7.96 -11.56
N ILE A 30 6.56 7.38 -12.67
CA ILE A 30 5.85 6.34 -13.41
C ILE A 30 6.74 5.09 -13.43
N VAL A 31 6.25 4.00 -12.86
CA VAL A 31 6.96 2.72 -12.80
C VAL A 31 6.16 1.71 -13.61
N ARG A 32 6.78 1.13 -14.64
CA ARG A 32 6.20 0.09 -15.50
C ARG A 32 7.03 -1.17 -15.41
N VAL A 33 6.42 -2.26 -14.97
CA VAL A 33 7.08 -3.56 -14.82
C VAL A 33 6.26 -4.64 -15.52
N THR A 34 6.87 -5.42 -16.42
CA THR A 34 6.13 -6.52 -17.06
C THR A 34 5.95 -7.67 -16.08
N THR A 35 7.02 -8.17 -15.46
CA THR A 35 6.97 -9.29 -14.52
C THR A 35 7.69 -8.93 -13.23
N ASN A 36 6.96 -8.94 -12.11
CA ASN A 36 7.51 -8.73 -10.78
C ASN A 36 7.63 -10.05 -10.02
N ARG A 37 8.85 -10.51 -9.75
CA ARG A 37 9.16 -11.67 -8.90
C ARG A 37 9.78 -11.29 -7.55
N GLY A 38 10.27 -10.07 -7.42
CA GLY A 38 10.87 -9.56 -6.18
C GLY A 38 10.03 -8.46 -5.54
N ASP A 39 10.72 -7.43 -5.07
CA ASP A 39 10.12 -6.32 -4.32
C ASP A 39 10.14 -5.03 -5.13
N ILE A 40 9.01 -4.33 -5.19
CA ILE A 40 8.89 -2.98 -5.71
C ILE A 40 8.50 -2.07 -4.55
N GLU A 41 9.31 -1.03 -4.33
CA GLU A 41 9.09 -0.02 -3.29
C GLU A 41 9.08 1.36 -3.94
N VAL A 42 7.95 2.04 -3.89
CA VAL A 42 7.79 3.39 -4.43
C VAL A 42 7.42 4.33 -3.30
N ILE A 43 8.23 5.37 -3.12
CA ILE A 43 8.06 6.38 -2.07
C ILE A 43 7.92 7.75 -2.75
N GLY A 44 6.74 8.34 -2.62
CA GLY A 44 6.44 9.66 -3.18
C GLY A 44 4.97 9.84 -3.52
N ASN A 45 4.57 11.09 -3.68
CA ASN A 45 3.19 11.45 -4.00
C ASN A 45 2.93 11.38 -5.51
N ASP A 46 1.67 11.16 -5.88
CA ASP A 46 1.17 11.15 -7.26
C ASP A 46 1.93 10.16 -8.16
N CYS A 47 2.37 9.04 -7.57
CA CYS A 47 3.11 8.00 -8.27
C CYS A 47 2.17 6.97 -8.90
N ARG A 48 2.53 6.52 -10.11
CA ARG A 48 1.79 5.50 -10.85
C ARG A 48 2.66 4.26 -11.04
N VAL A 49 2.17 3.11 -10.61
CA VAL A 49 2.85 1.83 -10.69
C VAL A 49 1.99 0.87 -11.52
N GLU A 50 2.51 0.42 -12.66
CA GLU A 50 1.83 -0.51 -13.57
C GLU A 50 2.62 -1.80 -13.62
N VAL A 51 2.00 -2.92 -13.23
CA VAL A 51 2.61 -4.24 -13.23
C VAL A 51 1.72 -5.22 -14.00
N ASN A 52 2.24 -5.89 -15.03
CA ASN A 52 1.42 -6.86 -15.78
C ASN A 52 1.26 -8.17 -14.99
N ASP A 53 2.35 -8.81 -14.59
CA ASP A 53 2.34 -10.06 -13.83
C ASP A 53 3.02 -9.89 -12.47
N ASN A 54 2.24 -9.96 -11.39
CA ASN A 54 2.74 -9.83 -10.03
C ASN A 54 2.83 -11.19 -9.31
N TYR A 55 4.06 -11.62 -9.01
CA TYR A 55 4.36 -12.78 -8.17
C TYR A 55 4.93 -12.38 -6.80
N GLY A 56 5.47 -11.16 -6.69
CA GLY A 56 6.17 -10.69 -5.50
C GLY A 56 5.41 -9.61 -4.73
N VAL A 57 6.16 -8.71 -4.11
CA VAL A 57 5.64 -7.66 -3.24
C VAL A 57 5.70 -6.30 -3.93
N ILE A 58 4.64 -5.51 -3.77
CA ILE A 58 4.54 -4.12 -4.20
C ILE A 58 4.16 -3.28 -2.99
N ASN A 59 4.99 -2.30 -2.66
CA ASN A 59 4.75 -1.32 -1.61
C ASN A 59 4.77 0.08 -2.23
N LEU A 60 3.66 0.80 -2.12
CA LEU A 60 3.57 2.22 -2.46
C LEU A 60 3.35 3.00 -1.17
N VAL A 61 4.18 4.00 -0.93
CA VAL A 61 4.09 4.91 0.21
C VAL A 61 4.01 6.34 -0.31
N GLY A 62 2.89 7.02 -0.06
CA GLY A 62 2.63 8.37 -0.53
C GLY A 62 1.15 8.63 -0.77
N GLY A 63 0.78 9.89 -0.99
CA GLY A 63 -0.58 10.28 -1.33
C GLY A 63 -0.88 10.16 -2.83
N ASN A 64 -2.16 9.97 -3.17
CA ASN A 64 -2.66 9.94 -4.55
C ASN A 64 -1.96 8.89 -5.45
N GLY A 65 -1.45 7.81 -4.86
CA GLY A 65 -0.76 6.76 -5.60
C GLY A 65 -1.73 5.82 -6.31
N VAL A 66 -1.40 5.43 -7.54
CA VAL A 66 -2.20 4.47 -8.30
C VAL A 66 -1.36 3.24 -8.62
N VAL A 67 -1.81 2.08 -8.18
CA VAL A 67 -1.19 0.78 -8.50
C VAL A 67 -2.13 0.00 -9.41
N THR A 68 -1.72 -0.23 -10.65
CA THR A 68 -2.43 -1.05 -11.63
C THR A 68 -1.72 -2.39 -11.79
N ILE A 69 -2.45 -3.48 -11.60
CA ILE A 69 -1.95 -4.84 -11.72
C ILE A 69 -2.80 -5.58 -12.76
N GLY A 70 -2.16 -6.13 -13.79
CA GLY A 70 -2.86 -6.95 -14.78
C GLY A 70 -3.32 -8.27 -14.17
N LYS A 71 -2.36 -9.10 -13.75
CA LYS A 71 -2.57 -10.44 -13.22
C LYS A 71 -1.85 -10.64 -11.90
N ARG A 72 -2.58 -11.13 -10.90
CA ARG A 72 -2.06 -11.51 -9.58
C ARG A 72 -1.82 -13.02 -9.52
N TRP A 73 -0.65 -13.41 -9.03
CA TRP A 73 -0.28 -14.80 -8.83
C TRP A 73 -0.31 -15.19 -7.35
N ARG A 74 -0.24 -16.49 -7.03
CA ARG A 74 -0.25 -16.97 -5.64
C ARG A 74 0.98 -16.45 -4.88
N GLY A 75 0.74 -15.90 -3.69
CA GLY A 75 1.78 -15.37 -2.81
C GLY A 75 2.08 -13.88 -3.02
N ASP A 76 1.35 -13.21 -3.90
CA ASP A 76 1.56 -11.80 -4.17
C ASP A 76 1.04 -10.90 -3.04
N LYS A 77 1.75 -9.80 -2.77
CA LYS A 77 1.39 -8.85 -1.71
C LYS A 77 1.45 -7.42 -2.22
N VAL A 78 0.38 -6.66 -2.01
CA VAL A 78 0.28 -5.27 -2.45
C VAL A 78 -0.13 -4.43 -1.26
N GLN A 79 0.70 -3.45 -0.91
CA GLN A 79 0.46 -2.53 0.20
C GLN A 79 0.55 -1.10 -0.32
N LEU A 80 -0.46 -0.31 -0.02
CA LEU A 80 -0.48 1.11 -0.30
C LEU A 80 -0.70 1.85 1.01
N VAL A 81 0.21 2.77 1.32
CA VAL A 81 0.22 3.53 2.57
C VAL A 81 0.16 5.01 2.21
N GLY A 82 -0.97 5.63 2.50
CA GLY A 82 -1.18 7.06 2.30
C GLY A 82 -2.62 7.38 1.89
N PRO A 83 -3.00 8.67 1.93
CA PRO A 83 -4.34 9.11 1.57
C PRO A 83 -4.59 8.97 0.06
N ASN A 84 -5.85 8.71 -0.32
CA ASN A 84 -6.33 8.67 -1.71
C ASN A 84 -5.54 7.72 -2.63
N CYS A 85 -5.12 6.57 -2.11
CA CYS A 85 -4.43 5.57 -2.93
C CYS A 85 -5.44 4.63 -3.59
N HIS A 86 -5.20 4.27 -4.84
CA HIS A 86 -6.09 3.41 -5.61
C HIS A 86 -5.36 2.17 -6.12
N THR A 87 -6.01 1.02 -6.02
CA THR A 87 -5.49 -0.22 -6.61
C THR A 87 -6.45 -0.71 -7.67
N LEU A 88 -5.96 -0.90 -8.88
CA LEU A 88 -6.69 -1.51 -9.98
C LEU A 88 -6.11 -2.89 -10.22
N VAL A 89 -6.94 -3.92 -10.18
CA VAL A 89 -6.55 -5.30 -10.49
C VAL A 89 -7.43 -5.77 -11.64
N ASP A 90 -6.81 -6.18 -12.75
CA ASP A 90 -7.51 -6.66 -13.94
C ASP A 90 -8.60 -5.67 -14.43
N GLY A 91 -8.24 -4.38 -14.47
CA GLY A 91 -9.15 -3.30 -14.87
C GLY A 91 -10.27 -2.99 -13.87
N LYS A 92 -10.33 -3.67 -12.72
CA LYS A 92 -11.33 -3.44 -11.67
C LYS A 92 -10.68 -2.71 -10.50
N GLU A 93 -11.28 -1.60 -10.09
CA GLU A 93 -10.88 -0.93 -8.85
C GLU A 93 -11.19 -1.84 -7.66
N LYS A 94 -10.16 -2.14 -6.88
CA LYS A 94 -10.32 -2.73 -5.56
C LYS A 94 -10.19 -1.61 -4.54
N PRO A 95 -11.25 -1.33 -3.75
CA PRO A 95 -11.15 -0.37 -2.68
C PRO A 95 -10.03 -0.81 -1.74
N GLN A 96 -9.18 0.15 -1.35
CA GLN A 96 -8.19 -0.07 -0.31
C GLN A 96 -8.91 -0.58 0.94
N GLN A 97 -8.48 -1.72 1.48
CA GLN A 97 -8.74 -2.04 2.87
C GLN A 97 -7.93 -1.04 3.70
N PHE A 98 -8.56 0.08 4.03
CA PHE A 98 -8.12 0.90 5.14
C PHE A 98 -8.19 0.00 6.38
N TYR A 99 -7.03 -0.41 6.88
CA TYR A 99 -6.93 -0.73 8.30
C TYR A 99 -7.03 0.61 9.04
N GLU A 100 -8.23 1.19 9.08
CA GLU A 100 -8.58 1.95 10.26
C GLU A 100 -8.45 0.95 11.40
N ALA A 101 -7.62 1.26 12.39
CA ALA A 101 -7.80 0.68 13.69
C ALA A 101 -9.21 1.09 14.12
N GLN A 102 -10.22 0.31 13.74
CA GLN A 102 -11.55 0.45 14.27
C GLN A 102 -11.41 0.13 15.75
N LEU A 103 -11.27 1.17 16.56
CA LEU A 103 -11.76 1.13 17.92
C LEU A 103 -13.26 0.87 17.76
N SER A 104 -13.64 -0.40 17.82
CA SER A 104 -15.02 -0.84 17.74
C SER A 104 -15.86 0.01 18.70
N PRO A 105 -16.98 0.61 18.27
CA PRO A 105 -17.85 1.41 19.14
C PRO A 105 -18.62 0.56 20.18
N PHE A 106 -18.24 -0.71 20.35
CA PHE A 106 -18.85 -1.65 21.29
C PHE A 106 -17.80 -2.11 22.29
N SER A 107 -17.44 -1.24 23.23
CA SER A 107 -17.03 -1.67 24.57
C SER A 107 -18.16 -1.31 25.53
N LYS A 108 -19.32 -1.96 25.38
CA LYS A 108 -20.37 -1.91 26.42
C LYS A 108 -19.82 -2.35 27.78
N ASP A 109 -18.79 -3.20 27.76
CA ASP A 109 -18.09 -3.66 28.96
C ASP A 109 -17.27 -2.56 29.66
N LEU A 110 -16.94 -1.44 28.99
CA LEU A 110 -16.20 -0.34 29.63
C LEU A 110 -17.14 0.60 30.39
N ASP A 111 -18.36 0.83 29.89
CA ASP A 111 -19.36 1.67 30.56
C ASP A 111 -19.77 1.07 31.91
N ASP A 112 -19.94 -0.26 31.99
CA ASP A 112 -20.27 -0.96 33.25
C ASP A 112 -19.13 -0.88 34.29
N VAL A 113 -17.87 -0.88 33.84
CA VAL A 113 -16.69 -0.70 34.72
C VAL A 113 -16.61 0.75 35.21
N ILE A 114 -16.90 1.71 34.33
CA ILE A 114 -16.86 3.13 34.66
C ILE A 114 -17.96 3.49 35.67
N ASP A 115 -19.19 3.00 35.49
CA ASP A 115 -20.30 3.26 36.42
C ASP A 115 -20.07 2.61 37.81
N SER A 116 -19.38 1.47 37.87
CA SER A 116 -18.97 0.82 39.12
C SER A 116 -17.90 1.62 39.88
N ILE A 117 -17.02 2.33 39.17
CA ILE A 117 -15.98 3.17 39.79
C ILE A 117 -16.58 4.47 40.35
N PHE A 118 -17.53 5.10 39.64
CA PHE A 118 -18.11 6.38 40.07
C PHE A 118 -19.15 6.25 41.20
N THR A 119 -19.77 5.09 41.38
CA THR A 119 -20.65 4.83 42.54
C THR A 119 -19.86 4.61 43.84
N PHE A 120 -18.58 4.26 43.78
CA PHE A 120 -17.75 4.05 44.98
C PHE A 120 -17.22 5.36 45.59
N VAL A 121 -17.16 6.45 44.82
CA VAL A 121 -16.56 7.74 45.25
C VAL A 121 -17.61 8.74 45.75
N MET A 122 -18.91 8.49 45.53
CA MET A 122 -20.02 9.40 45.89
C MET A 122 -20.88 8.87 47.06
N ARG A 123 -20.26 8.26 48.06
CA ARG A 123 -20.94 7.87 49.32
C ARG A 123 -20.21 8.40 50.54
#